data_AF-A0A0F9M1I4-F1
#
_entry.id   AF-A0A0F9M1I4-F1
#
_cell.length_a   1.000
_cell.length_b   1.000
_cell.length_c   1.000
_cell.angle_alpha   90.00
_cell.angle_beta   90.00
_cell.angle_gamma   90.00
#
_symmetry.space_group_name_H-M   'P 1'
#
loop_
_entity.id
_entity.type
_entity.pdbx_description
1 polymer ?
#
loop_
_entity_poly.entity_id
_entity_poly.type
_entity_poly.pdbx_seq_one_letter_code
_entity_poly.pdbx_strand_id
1 'polypeptide(L)'
;MHIVTDHISSDEPSFGLAEGPLQMPHGAGFRRRWVQRVFVIRDDAIAKYLWDIGPAEDWEERASPLVMPSYGENTVAQLQEHAERHRNESKYLQLARQQQADSTLIEDSLAGLEQEYLAKRNRTIIGPHVFSQRGGYPSQFAHRELRSRIKERANGHRN
;
A
#
# COMPACT_ATOMS: atom_id res chain seq x y z
N MET A 1 -23.30 -18.96 -25.24
CA MET A 1 -22.19 -18.97 -26.21
C MET A 1 -21.75 -17.52 -26.38
N HIS A 2 -20.45 -17.21 -26.36
CA HIS A 2 -19.97 -15.84 -26.55
C HIS A 2 -18.97 -15.80 -27.70
N ILE A 3 -18.93 -14.68 -28.42
CA ILE A 3 -18.05 -14.47 -29.57
C ILE A 3 -16.88 -13.61 -29.10
N VAL A 4 -15.64 -13.99 -29.39
CA VAL A 4 -14.49 -13.12 -29.07
C VAL A 4 -14.44 -11.99 -30.09
N THR A 5 -14.30 -10.75 -29.64
CA THR A 5 -14.19 -9.56 -30.50
C THR A 5 -12.86 -8.85 -30.25
N ASP A 6 -12.32 -8.24 -31.30
CA ASP A 6 -11.05 -7.49 -31.26
C ASP A 6 -11.24 -6.01 -30.98
N HIS A 7 -12.48 -5.51 -31.04
CA HIS A 7 -12.79 -4.11 -30.78
C HIS A 7 -14.15 -3.96 -30.08
N ILE A 8 -14.28 -2.89 -29.30
CA ILE A 8 -15.51 -2.42 -28.65
C ILE A 8 -15.54 -0.89 -28.69
N SER A 9 -16.73 -0.32 -28.76
CA SER A 9 -16.98 1.10 -28.58
C SER A 9 -17.35 1.41 -27.13
N SER A 10 -16.95 2.59 -26.67
CA SER A 10 -17.25 3.12 -25.34
C SER A 10 -18.75 3.23 -25.05
N ASP A 11 -19.55 3.51 -26.07
CA ASP A 11 -21.00 3.71 -25.97
C ASP A 11 -21.81 2.42 -26.16
N GLU A 12 -21.16 1.28 -26.43
CA GLU A 12 -21.86 0.01 -26.58
C GLU A 12 -22.54 -0.42 -25.26
N PRO A 13 -23.75 -1.00 -25.33
CA PRO A 13 -24.38 -1.58 -24.16
C PRO A 13 -23.58 -2.79 -23.66
N SER A 14 -23.26 -2.79 -22.38
CA SER A 14 -22.46 -3.84 -21.76
C SER A 14 -23.35 -4.83 -21.03
N PHE A 15 -23.14 -6.12 -21.30
CA PHE A 15 -23.71 -7.21 -20.50
C PHE A 15 -23.06 -7.26 -19.11
N GLY A 16 -21.78 -6.90 -19.03
CA GLY A 16 -21.05 -6.84 -17.78
C GLY A 16 -19.54 -6.82 -17.97
N LEU A 17 -18.82 -6.73 -16.86
CA LEU A 17 -17.37 -6.65 -16.82
C LEU A 17 -16.84 -7.57 -15.72
N ALA A 18 -15.80 -8.34 -16.04
CA ALA A 18 -15.10 -9.18 -15.08
C ALA A 18 -13.59 -8.94 -15.17
N GLU A 19 -13.00 -8.55 -14.05
CA GLU A 19 -11.60 -8.18 -13.94
C GLU A 19 -10.88 -9.05 -12.91
N GLY A 20 -9.65 -9.46 -13.22
CA GLY A 20 -8.83 -10.24 -12.30
C GLY A 20 -7.64 -10.90 -12.97
N PRO A 21 -6.88 -11.72 -12.22
CA PRO A 21 -5.71 -12.41 -12.74
C PRO A 21 -6.14 -13.54 -13.67
N LEU A 22 -5.52 -13.60 -14.85
CA LEU A 22 -5.72 -14.65 -15.84
C LEU A 22 -4.36 -15.18 -16.31
N GLN A 23 -4.27 -16.49 -16.47
CA GLN A 23 -3.09 -17.12 -17.03
C GLN A 23 -3.15 -17.03 -18.56
N MET A 24 -2.26 -16.24 -19.16
CA MET A 24 -2.21 -15.99 -20.60
C MET A 24 -0.96 -16.60 -21.24
N PRO A 25 -1.02 -17.03 -22.51
CA PRO A 25 0.15 -17.47 -23.25
C PRO A 25 1.18 -16.34 -23.38
N HIS A 26 2.45 -16.61 -23.10
CA HIS A 26 3.54 -15.66 -23.25
C HIS A 26 4.82 -16.38 -23.70
N GLY A 27 5.17 -16.23 -24.99
CA GLY A 27 6.28 -16.96 -25.60
C GLY A 27 6.03 -18.47 -25.55
N ALA A 28 6.99 -19.23 -25.02
CA ALA A 28 6.89 -20.69 -24.85
C ALA A 28 6.17 -21.13 -23.56
N GLY A 29 5.68 -20.18 -22.74
CA GLY A 29 5.08 -20.49 -21.44
C GLY A 29 3.78 -19.72 -21.18
N PHE A 30 3.37 -19.72 -19.93
CA PHE A 30 2.21 -18.96 -19.46
C PHE A 30 2.62 -17.93 -18.42
N ARG A 31 2.03 -16.74 -18.47
CA ARG A 31 2.24 -15.69 -17.49
C ARG A 31 0.91 -15.23 -16.91
N ARG A 32 0.87 -14.97 -15.60
CA ARG A 32 -0.28 -14.36 -14.94
C ARG A 32 -0.32 -12.88 -15.29
N ARG A 33 -1.41 -12.45 -15.91
CA ARG A 33 -1.67 -11.06 -16.26
C ARG A 33 -2.99 -10.60 -15.65
N TRP A 34 -3.05 -9.33 -15.28
CA TRP A 34 -4.28 -8.72 -14.83
C TRP A 34 -5.08 -8.30 -16.05
N VAL A 35 -6.28 -8.85 -16.19
CA VAL A 35 -7.06 -8.74 -17.41
C VAL A 35 -8.46 -8.27 -17.07
N GLN A 36 -8.94 -7.30 -17.85
CA GLN A 36 -10.32 -6.86 -17.84
C GLN A 36 -11.07 -7.49 -19.02
N ARG A 37 -12.10 -8.27 -18.72
CA ARG A 37 -12.97 -8.91 -19.70
C ARG A 37 -14.27 -8.13 -19.76
N VAL A 38 -14.55 -7.52 -20.89
CA VAL A 38 -15.77 -6.76 -21.13
C VAL A 38 -16.69 -7.62 -21.99
N PHE A 39 -17.95 -7.74 -21.59
CA PHE A 39 -18.97 -8.44 -22.32
C PHE A 39 -19.94 -7.42 -22.89
N VAL A 40 -20.01 -7.28 -24.21
CA VAL A 40 -20.90 -6.35 -24.90
C VAL A 40 -22.06 -7.08 -25.55
N ILE A 41 -23.21 -6.42 -25.65
CA ILE A 41 -24.40 -6.97 -26.32
C ILE A 41 -24.41 -6.46 -27.75
N ARG A 42 -24.35 -7.38 -28.72
CA ARG A 42 -24.45 -7.09 -30.16
C ARG A 42 -25.49 -8.01 -30.76
N ASP A 43 -26.60 -7.42 -31.17
CA ASP A 43 -27.77 -8.15 -31.68
C ASP A 43 -28.17 -9.27 -30.71
N ASP A 44 -28.21 -10.52 -31.19
CA ASP A 44 -28.59 -11.70 -30.40
C ASP A 44 -27.40 -12.40 -29.71
N ALA A 45 -26.22 -11.77 -29.68
CA ALA A 45 -25.00 -12.37 -29.16
C ALA A 45 -24.28 -11.50 -28.13
N ILE A 46 -23.61 -12.19 -27.19
CA ILE A 46 -22.68 -11.55 -26.26
C ILE A 46 -21.29 -11.65 -26.85
N ALA A 47 -20.68 -10.50 -27.14
CA ALA A 47 -19.28 -10.43 -27.57
C ALA A 47 -18.39 -10.21 -26.36
N LYS A 48 -17.25 -10.90 -26.29
CA LYS A 48 -16.25 -10.78 -25.24
C LYS A 48 -15.02 -10.08 -25.79
N TYR A 49 -14.68 -8.97 -25.18
CA TYR A 49 -13.44 -8.25 -25.42
C TYR A 49 -12.49 -8.44 -24.23
N LEU A 50 -11.20 -8.59 -24.53
CA LEU A 50 -10.17 -8.82 -23.53
C LEU A 50 -9.16 -7.69 -23.57
N TRP A 51 -9.04 -6.98 -22.46
CA TRP A 51 -8.04 -5.94 -22.25
C TRP A 51 -6.97 -6.45 -21.28
N ASP A 52 -5.72 -6.55 -21.75
CA ASP A 52 -4.57 -6.84 -20.90
C ASP A 52 -4.07 -5.55 -20.24
N ILE A 53 -4.17 -5.46 -18.91
CA ILE A 53 -3.77 -4.29 -18.12
C ILE A 53 -2.27 -4.39 -17.77
N GLY A 54 -1.71 -5.60 -17.71
CA GLY A 54 -0.29 -5.82 -17.38
C GLY A 54 -0.03 -7.06 -16.51
N PRO A 55 1.17 -7.19 -15.94
CA PRO A 55 1.53 -8.30 -15.05
C PRO A 55 0.62 -8.36 -13.82
N ALA A 56 0.16 -9.56 -13.42
CA ALA A 56 -0.75 -9.67 -12.28
C ALA A 56 -0.11 -9.24 -10.93
N GLU A 57 1.21 -9.40 -10.81
CA GLU A 57 2.00 -9.03 -9.62
C GLU A 57 1.83 -7.54 -9.26
N ASP A 58 1.72 -6.66 -10.25
CA ASP A 58 1.57 -5.21 -10.02
C ASP A 58 0.20 -4.84 -9.44
N TRP A 59 -0.79 -5.73 -9.59
CA TRP A 59 -2.19 -5.47 -9.28
C TRP A 59 -2.73 -6.32 -8.12
N GLU A 60 -2.14 -7.47 -7.82
CA GLU A 60 -2.62 -8.38 -6.77
C GLU A 60 -2.68 -7.76 -5.37
N GLU A 61 -1.79 -6.81 -5.07
CA GLU A 61 -1.81 -6.05 -3.80
C GLU A 61 -2.74 -4.83 -3.83
N ARG A 62 -3.04 -4.32 -5.03
CA ARG A 62 -3.73 -3.03 -5.23
C ARG A 62 -5.22 -3.19 -5.50
N ALA A 63 -5.60 -4.24 -6.22
CA ALA A 63 -6.94 -4.47 -6.72
C ALA A 63 -7.42 -5.89 -6.40
N SER A 64 -8.67 -6.00 -5.96
CA SER A 64 -9.35 -7.29 -5.82
C SER A 64 -10.04 -7.66 -7.14
N PRO A 65 -10.15 -8.96 -7.48
CA PRO A 65 -10.96 -9.40 -8.60
C PRO A 65 -12.40 -8.87 -8.48
N LEU A 66 -12.92 -8.38 -9.60
CA LEU A 66 -14.19 -7.65 -9.65
C LEU A 66 -15.10 -8.26 -10.71
N VAL A 67 -16.38 -8.41 -10.39
CA VAL A 67 -17.41 -8.79 -11.36
C VAL A 67 -18.57 -7.80 -11.22
N MET A 68 -18.89 -7.12 -12.32
CA MET A 68 -19.97 -6.14 -12.41
C MET A 68 -20.95 -6.58 -13.49
N PRO A 69 -22.08 -7.19 -13.12
CA PRO A 69 -23.16 -7.46 -14.06
C PRO A 69 -23.90 -6.16 -14.40
N SER A 70 -24.37 -6.02 -15.64
CA SER A 70 -25.12 -4.83 -16.09
C SER A 70 -26.30 -5.17 -17.02
N TYR A 71 -26.23 -6.28 -17.77
CA TYR A 71 -27.31 -6.74 -18.65
C TYR A 71 -27.83 -5.70 -19.66
N GLY A 72 -26.99 -4.75 -20.07
CA GLY A 72 -27.30 -3.70 -21.04
C GLY A 72 -27.72 -2.36 -20.45
N GLU A 73 -27.77 -2.23 -19.12
CA GLU A 73 -28.15 -0.97 -18.45
C GLU A 73 -27.05 0.09 -18.51
N ASN A 74 -25.78 -0.34 -18.50
CA ASN A 74 -24.62 0.53 -18.53
C ASN A 74 -23.86 0.41 -19.83
N THR A 75 -23.23 1.50 -20.23
CA THR A 75 -22.29 1.48 -21.34
C THR A 75 -20.96 0.85 -20.91
N VAL A 76 -20.17 0.40 -21.90
CA VAL A 76 -18.80 -0.05 -21.68
C VAL A 76 -18.00 0.98 -20.89
N ALA A 77 -18.05 2.25 -21.28
CA ALA A 77 -17.29 3.33 -20.65
C ALA A 77 -17.63 3.47 -19.16
N GLN A 78 -18.91 3.43 -18.80
CA GLN A 78 -19.35 3.51 -17.41
C GLN A 78 -18.79 2.35 -16.58
N LEU A 79 -18.88 1.11 -17.08
CA LEU A 79 -18.32 -0.03 -16.36
C LEU A 79 -16.80 0.03 -16.25
N GLN A 80 -16.10 0.52 -17.28
CA GLN A 80 -14.65 0.69 -17.22
C GLN A 80 -14.25 1.76 -16.20
N GLU A 81 -14.98 2.86 -16.13
CA GLU A 81 -14.77 3.91 -15.11
C GLU A 81 -15.00 3.36 -13.69
N HIS A 82 -16.08 2.59 -13.49
CA HIS A 82 -16.34 1.95 -12.21
C HIS A 82 -15.24 0.96 -11.82
N ALA A 83 -14.73 0.17 -12.79
CA ALA A 83 -13.64 -0.76 -12.56
C ALA A 83 -12.34 -0.03 -12.21
N GLU A 84 -12.04 1.08 -12.90
CA GLU A 84 -10.88 1.92 -12.61
C GLU A 84 -10.96 2.55 -11.23
N ARG A 85 -12.13 3.07 -10.87
CA ARG A 85 -12.38 3.63 -9.54
C ARG A 85 -12.17 2.56 -8.47
N HIS A 86 -12.70 1.36 -8.65
CA HIS A 86 -12.51 0.25 -7.72
C HIS A 86 -11.02 -0.14 -7.55
N ARG A 87 -10.23 -0.14 -8.63
CA ARG A 87 -8.77 -0.37 -8.54
C ARG A 87 -8.07 0.68 -7.68
N ASN A 88 -8.52 1.93 -7.74
CA ASN A 88 -7.85 3.06 -7.07
C ASN A 88 -8.39 3.35 -5.67
N GLU A 89 -9.62 2.94 -5.35
CA GLU A 89 -10.32 3.21 -4.10
C GLU A 89 -10.25 2.07 -3.07
N SER A 90 -9.50 0.99 -3.35
CA SER A 90 -9.39 -0.13 -2.41
C SER A 90 -9.04 0.37 -1.01
N LYS A 91 -9.97 0.13 -0.07
CA LYS A 91 -9.84 0.44 1.37
C LYS A 91 -8.49 -0.02 1.94
N TYR A 92 -7.92 -1.10 1.40
CA TYR A 92 -6.64 -1.65 1.80
C TYR A 92 -5.44 -0.84 1.31
N LEU A 93 -5.51 -0.20 0.14
CA LEU A 93 -4.50 0.75 -0.33
C LEU A 93 -4.50 2.02 0.53
N GLN A 94 -5.69 2.53 0.87
CA GLN A 94 -5.81 3.67 1.78
C GLN A 94 -5.32 3.32 3.19
N LEU A 95 -5.67 2.12 3.69
CA LEU A 95 -5.18 1.63 4.98
C LEU A 95 -3.66 1.40 4.97
N ALA A 96 -3.09 0.83 3.90
CA ALA A 96 -1.65 0.65 3.78
C ALA A 96 -0.91 1.99 3.72
N ARG A 97 -1.45 2.97 3.00
CA ARG A 97 -0.91 4.34 2.98
C ARG A 97 -1.02 5.01 4.35
N GLN A 98 -2.14 4.85 5.04
CA GLN A 98 -2.31 5.34 6.41
C GLN A 98 -1.31 4.67 7.35
N GLN A 99 -1.18 3.34 7.32
CA GLN A 99 -0.20 2.61 8.14
C GLN A 99 1.25 3.00 7.83
N GLN A 100 1.58 3.25 6.56
CA GLN A 100 2.90 3.77 6.18
C GLN A 100 3.13 5.19 6.71
N ALA A 101 2.12 6.06 6.63
CA ALA A 101 2.20 7.42 7.16
C ALA A 101 2.22 7.46 8.70
N ASP A 102 1.48 6.56 9.35
CA ASP A 102 1.40 6.39 10.80
C ASP A 102 2.62 5.62 11.35
N SER A 103 3.49 5.10 10.47
CA SER A 103 4.73 4.44 10.87
C SER A 103 5.77 5.49 11.31
N THR A 104 5.60 6.03 12.53
CA THR A 104 6.57 6.91 13.20
C THR A 104 7.86 6.20 13.58
N LEU A 105 7.97 4.88 13.31
CA LEU A 105 9.05 4.03 13.76
C LEU A 105 10.42 4.47 13.20
N ILE A 106 10.44 5.04 11.99
CA ILE A 106 11.67 5.60 11.39
C ILE A 106 12.04 6.92 12.06
N GLU A 107 11.09 7.82 12.30
CA GLU A 107 11.33 9.10 12.97
C GLU A 107 11.78 8.91 14.42
N ASP A 108 11.12 8.01 15.15
CA ASP A 108 11.47 7.64 16.52
C ASP A 108 12.85 6.98 16.59
N SER A 109 13.20 6.12 15.63
CA SER A 109 14.52 5.48 15.56
C SER A 109 15.63 6.50 15.25
N LEU A 110 15.39 7.46 14.34
CA LEU A 110 16.33 8.54 14.04
C LEU A 110 16.53 9.47 15.24
N ALA A 111 15.45 9.83 15.94
CA ALA A 111 15.52 10.62 17.17
C ALA A 111 16.31 9.88 18.26
N GLY A 112 16.16 8.55 18.38
CA GLY A 112 16.96 7.72 19.29
C GLY A 112 18.45 7.69 18.94
N LEU A 113 18.79 7.53 17.65
CA LEU A 113 20.18 7.52 17.18
C LEU A 113 20.87 8.87 17.37
N GLU A 114 20.16 9.99 17.12
CA GLU A 114 20.67 11.33 17.36
C GLU A 114 20.96 11.55 18.86
N GLN A 115 20.09 11.06 19.74
CA GLN A 115 20.31 11.10 21.19
C GLN A 115 21.56 10.31 21.62
N GLU A 116 21.75 9.10 21.10
CA GLU A 116 22.97 8.33 21.37
C GLU A 116 24.23 9.02 20.86
N TYR A 117 24.16 9.63 19.68
CA TYR A 117 25.29 10.32 19.08
C TYR A 117 25.69 11.54 19.92
N LEU A 118 24.73 12.35 20.37
CA LEU A 118 24.96 13.46 21.28
C LEU A 118 25.52 12.99 22.64
N ALA A 119 25.03 11.87 23.17
CA ALA A 119 25.53 11.28 24.42
C ALA A 119 26.98 10.76 24.29
N LYS A 120 27.30 10.04 23.21
CA LYS A 120 28.67 9.56 22.91
C LYS A 120 29.64 10.72 22.70
N ARG A 121 29.18 11.81 22.05
CA ARG A 121 29.96 13.03 21.84
C ARG A 121 30.26 13.79 23.14
N ASN A 122 29.43 13.63 24.17
CA ASN A 122 29.61 14.19 25.51
C ASN A 122 30.34 13.25 26.49
N ARG A 123 31.01 12.20 26.00
CA ARG A 123 31.74 11.27 26.87
C ARG A 123 33.03 11.91 27.40
N THR A 124 33.22 11.82 28.71
CA THR A 124 34.47 12.20 29.37
C THR A 124 35.56 11.17 29.07
N ILE A 125 36.75 11.64 28.70
CA ILE A 125 37.92 10.77 28.51
C ILE A 125 38.72 10.84 29.80
N ILE A 126 38.84 9.70 30.49
CA ILE A 126 39.64 9.53 31.71
C ILE A 126 40.73 8.50 31.41
N GLY A 127 41.98 8.96 31.39
CA GLY A 127 43.17 8.11 31.26
C GLY A 127 44.27 8.54 32.24
N PRO A 128 45.38 7.77 32.36
CA PRO A 128 46.37 7.94 33.43
C PRO A 128 47.01 9.35 33.56
N HIS A 129 46.90 10.22 32.54
CA HIS A 129 47.40 11.60 32.57
C HIS A 129 46.50 12.61 31.82
N VAL A 130 45.26 12.26 31.48
CA VAL A 130 44.34 13.14 30.74
C VAL A 130 42.98 13.15 31.41
N PHE A 131 42.55 14.34 31.83
CA PHE A 131 41.20 14.60 32.32
C PHE A 131 40.61 15.75 31.51
N SER A 132 39.75 15.43 30.54
CA SER A 132 38.99 16.43 29.79
C SER A 132 37.50 16.13 29.96
N GLN A 133 36.83 16.97 30.74
CA GLN A 133 35.38 16.98 30.86
C GLN A 133 34.83 18.03 29.90
N ARG A 134 34.24 17.60 28.77
CA ARG A 134 33.48 18.51 27.91
C ARG A 134 32.08 18.67 28.49
N GLY A 135 31.64 19.93 28.53
CA GLY A 135 30.51 20.47 29.31
C GLY A 135 29.26 19.60 29.45
N GLY A 136 28.73 19.66 30.67
CA GLY A 136 27.42 19.21 31.17
C GLY A 136 26.52 18.36 30.27
N TYR A 137 26.19 17.17 30.77
CA TYR A 137 25.00 16.42 30.35
C TYR A 137 23.81 17.39 30.27
N PRO A 138 23.11 17.50 29.12
CA PRO A 138 22.12 18.55 28.96
C PRO A 138 21.02 18.37 30.02
N SER A 139 20.73 19.41 30.80
CA SER A 139 19.83 19.37 31.96
C SER A 139 18.43 18.84 31.62
N GLN A 140 17.99 19.04 30.39
CA GLN A 140 16.74 18.52 29.84
C GLN A 140 16.70 16.98 29.84
N PHE A 141 17.82 16.30 29.62
CA PHE A 141 17.90 14.83 29.63
C PHE A 141 17.89 14.26 31.05
N ALA A 142 18.62 14.89 31.98
CA ALA A 142 18.61 14.49 33.39
C ALA A 142 17.20 14.61 34.00
N HIS A 143 16.46 15.68 33.64
CA HIS A 143 15.06 15.84 34.06
C HIS A 143 14.12 14.81 33.44
N ARG A 144 14.34 14.38 32.19
CA ARG A 144 13.53 13.33 31.55
C ARG A 144 13.73 11.97 32.20
N GLU A 145 14.98 11.56 32.44
CA GLU A 145 15.28 10.31 33.14
C GLU A 145 14.70 10.30 34.57
N LEU A 146 14.89 11.38 35.34
CA LEU A 146 14.32 11.50 36.68
C LEU A 146 12.79 11.36 36.66
N ARG A 147 12.10 12.01 35.71
CA ARG A 147 10.65 11.88 35.55
C ARG A 147 10.23 10.47 35.17
N SER A 148 10.96 9.80 34.28
CA SER A 148 10.67 8.41 33.89
C SER A 148 10.80 7.44 35.08
N ARG A 149 11.88 7.54 35.87
CA ARG A 149 12.09 6.73 37.07
C ARG A 149 11.06 7.00 38.16
N ILE A 150 10.63 8.25 38.33
CA ILE A 150 9.54 8.61 39.26
C ILE A 150 8.22 7.98 38.80
N LYS A 151 7.93 8.01 37.49
CA LYS A 151 6.72 7.43 36.91
C LYS A 151 6.70 5.89 37.02
N GLU A 152 7.84 5.23 36.81
CA GLU A 152 8.00 3.79 37.02
C GLU A 152 7.83 3.39 38.49
N ARG A 153 8.41 4.16 39.44
CA ARG A 153 8.18 3.93 40.88
C ARG A 153 6.72 4.13 41.29
N ALA A 154 6.04 5.13 40.71
CA ALA A 154 4.63 5.38 40.97
C ALA A 154 3.73 4.24 40.43
N ASN A 155 4.09 3.66 39.28
CA ASN A 155 3.36 2.52 38.69
C ASN A 155 3.70 1.17 39.34
N GLY A 156 4.91 0.99 39.89
CA GLY A 156 5.33 -0.21 40.61
C GLY A 156 4.75 -0.36 42.03
N HIS A 157 3.99 0.60 42.53
CA HIS A 157 3.26 0.54 43.81
C HIS A 157 1.77 0.22 43.66
N ARG A 158 1.33 -0.20 42.46
CA ARG A 158 -0.05 -0.61 42.17
C ARG A 158 -0.23 -2.11 41.90
N ASN A 159 0.70 -2.94 42.37
CA ASN A 159 0.53 -4.40 42.47
C ASN A 159 0.56 -4.81 43.94
#